data_AF-A0A6P0RYZ1-F1
#
_entry.id   AF-A0A6P0RYZ1-F1
#
_cell.length_a   1.000
_cell.length_b   1.000
_cell.length_c   1.000
_cell.angle_alpha   90.00
_cell.angle_beta   90.00
_cell.angle_gamma   90.00
#
_symmetry.space_group_name_H-M   'P 1'
#
loop_
_entity.id
_entity.type
_entity.pdbx_description
1 polymer ?
#
loop_
_entity_poly.entity_id
_entity_poly.type
_entity_poly.pdbx_seq_one_letter_code
_entity_poly.pdbx_strand_id
1 'polypeptide(L)'
;MVLFRFKISLIKKSSSNHSRKSKFNEKITKSLKLGIASLIDSSHLNTALVIGKELQKRGHQITYYGFIDTQEKVLKAGLKFCPIAEEEYPLDTYSKYQEKVSQVVGYSAQKLTNEYNNNQVITYLSYFPDIIKSDNLDG
;
A
#
# COMPACT_ATOMS: atom_id res chain seq x y z
N MET A 1 39.95 19.79 -47.98
CA MET A 1 39.23 19.93 -46.70
C MET A 1 38.03 18.98 -46.74
N VAL A 2 38.12 17.85 -46.05
CA VAL A 2 37.19 16.71 -46.15
C VAL A 2 35.94 17.00 -45.31
N LEU A 3 34.77 17.06 -45.95
CA LEU A 3 33.46 17.18 -45.29
C LEU A 3 32.76 15.81 -45.31
N PHE A 4 32.74 15.13 -44.17
CA PHE A 4 31.96 13.93 -43.94
C PHE A 4 30.46 14.29 -43.84
N ARG A 5 29.63 13.76 -44.75
CA ARG A 5 28.16 13.79 -44.66
C ARG A 5 27.68 12.52 -43.96
N PHE A 6 27.19 12.64 -42.73
CA PHE A 6 26.40 11.58 -42.08
C PHE A 6 24.92 11.71 -42.46
N LYS A 7 24.37 10.70 -43.13
CA LYS A 7 22.93 10.52 -43.34
C LYS A 7 22.30 10.01 -42.04
N ILE A 8 21.40 10.78 -41.43
CA ILE A 8 20.46 10.25 -40.43
C ILE A 8 19.20 9.84 -41.19
N SER A 9 19.00 8.52 -41.32
CA SER A 9 17.79 7.93 -41.87
C SER A 9 16.63 8.12 -40.88
N LEU A 10 15.56 8.76 -41.33
CA LEU A 10 14.29 8.89 -40.62
C LEU A 10 13.68 7.49 -40.41
N ILE A 11 13.78 6.96 -39.18
CA ILE A 11 13.01 5.79 -38.76
C ILE A 11 11.54 6.22 -38.70
N LYS A 12 10.74 5.73 -39.66
CA LYS A 12 9.28 5.82 -39.64
C LYS A 12 8.74 5.21 -38.34
N LYS A 13 8.11 6.03 -37.50
CA LYS A 13 7.34 5.56 -36.32
C LYS A 13 6.20 4.68 -36.82
N SER A 14 6.30 3.38 -36.55
CA SER A 14 5.23 2.40 -36.74
C SER A 14 3.99 2.77 -35.91
N SER A 15 2.83 2.62 -36.55
CA SER A 15 1.47 3.01 -36.14
C SER A 15 0.93 2.28 -34.89
N SER A 16 1.68 1.36 -34.26
CA SER A 16 1.23 0.57 -33.11
C SER A 16 1.22 1.31 -31.75
N ASN A 17 1.79 2.52 -31.67
CA ASN A 17 1.89 3.29 -30.41
C ASN A 17 0.60 4.01 -30.00
N HIS A 18 -0.34 4.24 -30.91
CA HIS A 18 -1.55 5.01 -30.59
C HIS A 18 -2.56 4.19 -29.78
N SER A 19 -2.73 2.90 -30.11
CA SER A 19 -3.61 1.96 -29.41
C SER A 19 -3.14 1.62 -27.99
N ARG A 20 -1.83 1.52 -27.75
CA ARG A 20 -1.30 1.31 -26.38
C ARG A 20 -1.45 2.55 -25.51
N LYS A 21 -1.21 3.75 -26.05
CA LYS A 21 -1.43 5.00 -25.32
C LYS A 21 -2.90 5.24 -25.00
N SER A 22 -3.81 4.92 -25.92
CA SER A 22 -5.25 5.08 -25.66
C SER A 22 -5.74 4.14 -24.56
N LYS A 23 -5.37 2.84 -24.61
CA LYS A 23 -5.70 1.86 -23.56
C LYS A 23 -5.05 2.18 -22.22
N PHE A 24 -3.84 2.72 -22.22
CA PHE A 24 -3.16 3.17 -20.99
C PHE A 24 -3.85 4.40 -20.39
N ASN A 25 -4.22 5.38 -21.22
CA ASN A 25 -4.93 6.57 -20.77
C ASN A 25 -6.35 6.25 -20.26
N GLU A 26 -7.05 5.32 -20.92
CA GLU A 26 -8.35 4.82 -20.48
C GLU A 26 -8.26 4.13 -19.10
N LYS A 27 -7.17 3.37 -18.87
CA LYS A 27 -6.88 2.74 -17.57
C LYS A 27 -6.57 3.75 -16.47
N ILE A 28 -6.00 4.91 -16.79
CA ILE A 28 -5.74 6.01 -15.84
C ILE A 28 -7.04 6.75 -15.47
N THR A 29 -8.02 6.82 -16.36
CA THR A 29 -9.29 7.51 -16.11
C THR A 29 -10.32 6.65 -15.35
N LYS A 30 -10.13 5.33 -15.27
CA LYS A 30 -11.04 4.44 -14.54
C LYS A 30 -10.85 4.60 -13.03
N SER A 31 -11.94 4.87 -12.31
CA SER A 31 -11.96 4.72 -10.84
C SER A 31 -11.71 3.26 -10.48
N LEU A 32 -10.74 3.01 -9.61
CA LEU A 32 -10.35 1.67 -9.16
C LEU A 32 -10.68 1.52 -7.69
N LYS A 33 -11.08 0.32 -7.29
CA LYS A 33 -11.25 -0.10 -5.90
C LYS A 33 -9.96 -0.76 -5.42
N LEU A 34 -9.18 -0.05 -4.62
CA LEU A 34 -7.85 -0.46 -4.19
C LEU A 34 -7.81 -0.68 -2.67
N GLY A 35 -7.06 -1.70 -2.27
CA GLY A 35 -6.73 -1.96 -0.88
C GLY A 35 -5.34 -1.47 -0.51
N ILE A 36 -5.20 -0.92 0.71
CA ILE A 36 -3.90 -0.60 1.31
C ILE A 36 -3.80 -1.30 2.66
N ALA A 37 -2.65 -1.87 2.96
CA ALA A 37 -2.29 -2.32 4.30
C ALA A 37 -0.83 -1.99 4.58
N SER A 38 -0.51 -1.88 5.86
CA SER A 38 0.84 -1.63 6.33
C SER A 38 1.01 -2.20 7.73
N LEU A 39 2.25 -2.30 8.21
CA LEU A 39 2.49 -2.54 9.63
C LEU A 39 1.84 -1.42 10.47
N ILE A 40 1.48 -1.76 11.70
CA ILE A 40 0.75 -0.90 12.64
C ILE A 40 1.55 0.31 13.14
N ASP A 41 2.87 0.27 13.01
CA ASP A 41 3.71 1.35 13.50
C ASP A 41 3.47 2.66 12.72
N SER A 42 3.76 3.77 13.39
CA SER A 42 3.41 5.11 12.89
C SER A 42 4.08 5.44 11.57
N SER A 43 5.28 4.93 11.29
CA SER A 43 6.02 5.26 10.07
C SER A 43 5.37 4.62 8.83
N HIS A 44 5.05 3.34 8.93
CA HIS A 44 4.37 2.57 7.90
C HIS A 44 2.93 3.08 7.69
N LEU A 45 2.20 3.30 8.77
CA LEU A 45 0.84 3.83 8.71
C LEU A 45 0.80 5.21 8.05
N ASN A 46 1.59 6.18 8.52
CA ASN A 46 1.57 7.54 7.95
C ASN A 46 1.87 7.55 6.45
N THR A 47 2.82 6.72 6.02
CA THR A 47 3.16 6.58 4.60
C THR A 47 1.99 6.02 3.80
N ALA A 48 1.34 4.96 4.31
CA ALA A 48 0.16 4.38 3.70
C ALA A 48 -1.02 5.37 3.61
N LEU A 49 -1.23 6.19 4.64
CA LEU A 49 -2.28 7.22 4.65
C LEU A 49 -2.03 8.31 3.61
N VAL A 50 -0.78 8.76 3.44
CA VAL A 50 -0.42 9.73 2.40
C VAL A 50 -0.67 9.15 1.01
N ILE A 51 -0.22 7.92 0.75
CA ILE A 51 -0.45 7.24 -0.53
C ILE A 51 -1.96 7.08 -0.79
N GLY A 52 -2.72 6.62 0.20
CA GLY A 52 -4.16 6.44 0.10
C GLY A 52 -4.89 7.75 -0.23
N LYS A 53 -4.56 8.85 0.46
CA LYS A 53 -5.11 10.18 0.15
C LYS A 53 -4.81 10.62 -1.27
N GLU A 54 -3.58 10.41 -1.73
CA GLU A 54 -3.18 10.80 -3.07
C GLU A 54 -3.86 9.94 -4.15
N LEU A 55 -4.13 8.67 -3.89
CA LEU A 55 -4.93 7.83 -4.80
C LEU A 55 -6.42 8.22 -4.77
N GLN A 56 -6.97 8.54 -3.61
CA GLN A 56 -8.34 9.03 -3.48
C GLN A 56 -8.56 10.34 -4.26
N LYS A 57 -7.62 11.29 -4.18
CA LYS A 57 -7.65 12.54 -4.97
C LYS A 57 -7.65 12.30 -6.49
N ARG A 58 -7.09 11.18 -6.95
CA ARG A 58 -7.09 10.76 -8.36
C ARG A 58 -8.38 10.04 -8.77
N GLY A 59 -9.36 9.92 -7.86
CA GLY A 59 -10.67 9.32 -8.12
C GLY A 59 -10.76 7.84 -7.81
N HIS A 60 -9.77 7.23 -7.15
CA HIS A 60 -9.82 5.83 -6.72
C HIS A 60 -10.56 5.68 -5.38
N GLN A 61 -11.23 4.54 -5.21
CA GLN A 61 -11.85 4.15 -3.94
C GLN A 61 -10.83 3.36 -3.11
N ILE A 62 -10.46 3.89 -1.95
CA ILE A 62 -9.40 3.32 -1.12
C ILE A 62 -10.00 2.79 0.17
N THR A 63 -9.75 1.50 0.45
CA THR A 63 -9.98 0.89 1.77
C THR A 63 -8.63 0.57 2.40
N TYR A 64 -8.43 1.03 3.62
CA TYR A 64 -7.31 0.61 4.45
C TYR A 64 -7.71 -0.61 5.27
N TYR A 65 -7.00 -1.72 5.10
CA TYR A 65 -7.16 -2.94 5.88
C TYR A 65 -6.07 -3.00 6.94
N GLY A 66 -6.44 -3.04 8.21
CA GLY A 66 -5.45 -3.10 9.26
C GLY A 66 -6.01 -3.39 10.64
N PHE A 67 -5.10 -3.52 11.59
CA PHE A 67 -5.45 -3.80 12.98
C PHE A 67 -6.19 -2.62 13.61
N ILE A 68 -7.05 -2.93 14.58
CA ILE A 68 -8.00 -1.98 15.15
C ILE A 68 -7.35 -0.73 15.75
N ASP A 69 -6.12 -0.82 16.30
CA ASP A 69 -5.40 0.34 16.83
C ASP A 69 -5.07 1.41 15.76
N THR A 70 -5.11 1.07 14.47
CA THR A 70 -4.89 2.04 13.39
C THR A 70 -6.14 2.83 12.99
N GLN A 71 -7.33 2.37 13.41
CA GLN A 71 -8.63 2.87 12.94
C GLN A 71 -8.76 4.39 13.09
N GLU A 72 -8.46 4.93 14.27
CA GLU A 72 -8.65 6.35 14.56
C GLU A 72 -7.87 7.24 13.58
N LYS A 73 -6.61 6.88 13.31
CA LYS A 73 -5.74 7.63 12.38
C LYS A 73 -6.21 7.51 10.94
N VAL A 74 -6.67 6.33 10.53
CA VAL A 74 -7.22 6.08 9.19
C VAL A 74 -8.48 6.90 8.96
N LEU A 75 -9.42 6.89 9.91
CA LEU A 75 -10.67 7.64 9.82
C LEU A 75 -10.41 9.15 9.85
N LYS A 76 -9.49 9.63 10.69
CA LYS A 76 -9.04 11.04 10.68
C LYS A 76 -8.38 11.45 9.37
N ALA A 77 -7.79 10.50 8.65
CA ALA A 77 -7.26 10.71 7.32
C ALA A 77 -8.34 10.71 6.21
N GLY A 78 -9.61 10.45 6.54
CA GLY A 78 -10.71 10.44 5.57
C GLY A 78 -10.70 9.23 4.64
N LEU A 79 -9.99 8.16 5.02
CA LEU A 79 -9.97 6.89 4.30
C LEU A 79 -10.98 5.91 4.92
N LYS A 80 -11.55 5.02 4.10
CA LYS A 80 -12.37 3.91 4.59
C LYS A 80 -11.45 2.95 5.36
N PHE A 81 -11.92 2.45 6.50
CA PHE A 81 -11.22 1.47 7.31
C PHE A 81 -11.97 0.14 7.31
N CYS A 82 -11.23 -0.96 7.27
CA CYS A 82 -11.74 -2.31 7.51
C CYS A 82 -10.80 -3.02 8.48
N PRO A 83 -11.27 -3.42 9.67
CA PRO A 83 -10.43 -4.13 10.61
C PRO A 83 -10.05 -5.51 10.07
N ILE A 84 -8.90 -6.01 10.52
CA ILE A 84 -8.48 -7.40 10.31
C ILE A 84 -8.10 -8.04 11.65
N ALA A 85 -8.30 -9.36 11.75
CA ALA A 85 -7.81 -10.18 12.86
C ALA A 85 -8.13 -9.59 14.26
N GLU A 86 -9.38 -9.14 14.46
CA GLU A 86 -9.79 -8.46 15.70
C GLU A 86 -9.71 -9.37 16.93
N GLU A 87 -9.80 -10.68 16.73
CA GLU A 87 -9.67 -11.67 17.81
C GLU A 87 -8.21 -11.85 18.23
N GLU A 88 -7.28 -11.87 17.27
CA GLU A 88 -5.84 -12.04 17.51
C GLU A 88 -5.15 -10.73 17.91
N TYR A 89 -5.66 -9.60 17.41
CA TYR A 89 -5.17 -8.25 17.63
C TYR A 89 -6.31 -7.34 18.13
N PRO A 90 -6.79 -7.56 19.36
CA PRO A 90 -7.78 -6.67 19.96
C PRO A 90 -7.20 -5.28 20.22
N LEU A 91 -8.06 -4.32 20.54
CA LEU A 91 -7.64 -2.96 20.85
C LEU A 91 -6.57 -2.92 21.96
N ASP A 92 -5.64 -1.99 21.83
CA ASP A 92 -4.47 -1.78 22.67
C ASP A 92 -3.37 -2.86 22.54
N THR A 93 -3.46 -3.76 21.56
CA THR A 93 -2.40 -4.75 21.31
C THR A 93 -1.09 -4.06 20.97
N TYR A 94 -1.13 -2.98 20.19
CA TYR A 94 0.10 -2.27 19.84
C TYR A 94 0.66 -1.47 21.00
N SER A 95 -0.19 -0.80 21.79
CA SER A 95 0.25 -0.10 23.01
C SER A 95 0.96 -1.05 23.98
N LYS A 96 0.42 -2.26 24.20
CA LYS A 96 1.04 -3.30 25.04
C LYS A 96 2.38 -3.79 24.47
N TYR A 97 2.46 -3.93 23.14
CA TYR A 97 3.71 -4.27 22.48
C TYR A 97 4.76 -3.16 22.66
N GLN A 98 4.39 -1.89 22.50
CA GLN A 98 5.28 -0.75 22.70
C GLN A 98 5.81 -0.69 24.14
N GLU A 99 4.95 -0.95 25.14
CA GLU A 99 5.35 -1.06 26.54
C GLU A 99 6.42 -2.14 26.73
N LYS A 100 6.21 -3.36 26.20
CA LYS A 100 7.19 -4.45 26.27
C LYS A 100 8.52 -4.10 25.62
N VAL A 101 8.49 -3.51 24.43
CA VAL A 101 9.72 -3.13 23.71
C VAL A 101 10.48 -2.01 24.44
N SER A 102 9.78 -1.09 25.10
CA SER A 102 10.41 0.00 25.87
C SER A 102 11.24 -0.48 27.07
N GLN A 103 11.00 -1.71 27.54
CA GLN A 103 11.72 -2.32 28.66
C GLN A 103 13.03 -3.01 28.25
N VAL A 104 13.32 -3.11 26.95
CA VAL A 104 14.54 -3.75 26.42
C VAL A 104 15.27 -2.83 25.45
N VAL A 105 16.56 -3.10 25.21
CA VAL A 105 17.40 -2.31 24.31
C VAL A 105 18.24 -3.19 23.39
N GLY A 106 18.81 -2.59 22.33
CA GLY A 106 19.74 -3.26 21.43
C GLY A 106 19.14 -4.48 20.72
N TYR A 107 19.89 -5.58 20.70
CA TYR A 107 19.50 -6.80 19.98
C TYR A 107 18.17 -7.39 20.46
N SER A 108 17.91 -7.37 21.78
CA SER A 108 16.65 -7.89 22.34
C SER A 108 15.44 -7.09 21.86
N ALA A 109 15.54 -5.76 21.81
CA ALA A 109 14.50 -4.90 21.25
C ALA A 109 14.28 -5.18 19.75
N GLN A 110 15.37 -5.33 18.98
CA GLN A 110 15.29 -5.65 17.56
C GLN A 110 14.63 -7.01 17.31
N LYS A 111 14.97 -8.02 18.12
CA LYS A 111 14.40 -9.37 18.00
C LYS A 111 12.88 -9.35 18.25
N LEU A 112 12.44 -8.73 19.35
CA LEU A 112 11.01 -8.56 19.64
C LEU A 112 10.28 -7.80 18.52
N THR A 113 10.92 -6.78 17.97
CA THR A 113 10.34 -6.01 16.85
C THR A 113 10.19 -6.84 15.59
N ASN A 114 11.20 -7.63 15.24
CA ASN A 114 11.15 -8.50 14.07
C ASN A 114 10.10 -9.59 14.24
N GLU A 115 9.98 -10.20 15.42
CA GLU A 115 8.95 -11.19 15.71
C GLU A 115 7.55 -10.58 15.58
N TYR A 116 7.33 -9.39 16.15
CA TYR A 116 6.05 -8.70 16.04
C TYR A 116 5.69 -8.33 14.60
N ASN A 117 6.65 -7.83 13.81
CA ASN A 117 6.46 -7.51 12.40
C ASN A 117 6.16 -8.76 11.56
N ASN A 118 6.88 -9.86 11.80
CA ASN A 118 6.64 -11.13 11.11
C ASN A 118 5.23 -11.65 11.39
N ASN A 119 4.77 -11.59 12.63
CA ASN A 119 3.41 -12.03 12.99
C ASN A 119 2.34 -11.19 12.30
N GLN A 120 2.54 -9.87 12.21
CA GLN A 120 1.64 -9.00 11.45
C GLN A 120 1.58 -9.38 9.97
N VAL A 121 2.74 -9.61 9.33
CA VAL A 121 2.81 -10.00 7.91
C VAL A 121 2.10 -11.34 7.69
N ILE A 122 2.36 -12.34 8.54
CA ILE A 122 1.70 -13.65 8.47
C ILE A 122 0.18 -13.50 8.60
N THR A 123 -0.27 -12.65 9.53
CA THR A 123 -1.69 -12.35 9.73
C THR A 123 -2.29 -11.73 8.47
N TYR A 124 -1.67 -10.68 7.92
CA TYR A 124 -2.12 -10.09 6.66
C TYR A 124 -2.24 -11.13 5.54
N LEU A 125 -1.21 -11.94 5.34
CA LEU A 125 -1.21 -12.99 4.29
C LEU A 125 -2.27 -14.06 4.51
N SER A 126 -2.71 -14.29 5.74
CA SER A 126 -3.76 -15.26 6.06
C SER A 126 -5.16 -14.72 5.77
N TYR A 127 -5.42 -13.42 6.00
CA TYR A 127 -6.74 -12.80 5.82
C TYR A 127 -6.94 -12.22 4.41
N PHE A 128 -5.86 -11.81 3.74
CA PHE A 128 -5.92 -11.13 2.44
C PHE A 128 -6.61 -11.93 1.33
N PRO A 129 -6.43 -13.24 1.19
CA PRO A 129 -7.14 -14.01 0.17
C PRO A 129 -8.66 -13.86 0.25
N ASP A 130 -9.22 -13.81 1.45
CA ASP A 130 -10.68 -13.68 1.64
C ASP A 130 -11.15 -12.23 1.55
N ILE A 131 -10.33 -11.27 1.97
CA ILE A 131 -10.58 -9.83 1.79
C ILE A 131 -10.63 -9.47 0.29
N ILE A 132 -9.66 -9.95 -0.51
CA ILE A 132 -9.61 -9.68 -1.95
C ILE A 132 -10.87 -10.19 -2.64
N LYS A 133 -11.32 -11.41 -2.29
CA LYS A 133 -12.54 -12.02 -2.83
C LYS A 133 -13.80 -11.28 -2.40
N SER A 134 -13.93 -10.97 -1.11
CA SER A 134 -15.16 -10.38 -0.55
C SER A 134 -15.34 -8.92 -0.94
N ASP A 135 -14.26 -8.12 -0.94
CA ASP A 135 -14.34 -6.70 -1.25
C ASP A 135 -14.12 -6.38 -2.73
N ASN A 136 -14.00 -7.38 -3.62
CA ASN A 136 -13.89 -7.22 -5.07
C ASN A 136 -12.87 -6.14 -5.49
N LEU A 137 -11.64 -6.24 -4.95
CA LEU A 137 -10.57 -5.30 -5.26
C LEU A 137 -10.14 -5.42 -6.74
N ASP A 138 -9.84 -4.30 -7.38
CA ASP A 138 -9.29 -4.29 -8.75
C ASP A 138 -7.81 -4.74 -8.72
N GLY A 139 -7.47 -5.88 -9.33
CA GLY A 139 -6.11 -6.42 -9.40
C GLY A 139 -6.02 -7.78 -10.04
#